data_AF-A0A7S2QVE6-F1
#
_entry.id   AF-A0A7S2QVE6-F1
#
_cell.length_a   1.000
_cell.length_b   1.000
_cell.length_c   1.000
_cell.angle_alpha   90.00
_cell.angle_beta   90.00
_cell.angle_gamma   90.00
#
_symmetry.space_group_name_H-M   'P 1'
#
loop_
_entity.id
_entity.type
_entity.pdbx_description
1 polymer ?
#
loop_
_entity_poly.entity_id
_entity_poly.type
_entity_poly.pdbx_seq_one_letter_code
_entity_poly.pdbx_strand_id
1 'polypeptide(L)'
;KGVVKSAPWGLMFRVCFGALTSIVDLLTDIYVTITFFKDKKMGYFQASLASLTVSIVIQLYIVYVQNKEIGWRRVLQEFLPVLTGLKPAFDAYDIAKGKKQEAGESVDPLMELTIMKGIEVLAESIPGTIIQLRAISNTFCDGIDQGAWISLAVSVLAVGYNSATMSYDWDTDPEKRLHSPDFYGYVPANPKRRTVVFLSLTFLTAGNLLIRCMTFILLRRYALFYIGVDLGLYLLTKLMRGDFWHWMQVDGKSAFFMSLLSRVGCKIIADFTSLVQLRHPNEVGGIYWTVAFGSTMVCLPISMYINALSGQGDPQPFNYKNTSS
;
A
#
# COMPACT_ATOMS: atom_id res chain seq x y z
N LYS A 1 -27.58 0.87 -25.82
CA LYS A 1 -27.64 2.16 -25.08
C LYS A 1 -26.22 2.49 -24.65
N GLY A 2 -25.68 3.58 -25.19
CA GLY A 2 -24.24 3.82 -25.34
C GLY A 2 -23.47 3.86 -24.04
N VAL A 3 -22.44 3.00 -23.97
CA VAL A 3 -21.40 3.00 -22.96
C VAL A 3 -20.74 4.37 -22.92
N VAL A 4 -20.53 4.85 -21.70
CA VAL A 4 -19.97 6.14 -21.35
C VAL A 4 -18.69 6.41 -22.15
N LYS A 5 -18.78 7.25 -23.19
CA LYS A 5 -17.68 8.12 -23.62
C LYS A 5 -17.43 9.12 -22.49
N SER A 6 -16.87 8.68 -21.35
CA SER A 6 -16.48 9.62 -20.29
C SER A 6 -15.27 10.40 -20.79
N ALA A 7 -15.39 11.73 -20.70
CA ALA A 7 -14.47 12.70 -21.23
C ALA A 7 -12.98 12.38 -20.96
N PRO A 8 -12.10 12.60 -21.95
CA PRO A 8 -10.65 12.41 -21.81
C PRO A 8 -10.04 13.22 -20.65
N TRP A 9 -10.73 14.26 -20.19
CA TRP A 9 -10.33 15.15 -19.10
C TRP A 9 -10.28 14.48 -17.72
N GLY A 10 -11.26 13.66 -17.36
CA GLY A 10 -11.25 12.98 -16.04
C GLY A 10 -10.14 11.93 -15.95
N LEU A 11 -9.86 11.29 -17.07
CA LEU A 11 -8.81 10.29 -17.23
C LEU A 11 -7.41 10.92 -17.24
N MET A 12 -7.23 12.01 -18.01
CA MET A 12 -6.01 12.81 -18.03
C MET A 12 -5.71 13.39 -16.65
N PHE A 13 -6.72 13.89 -15.93
CA PHE A 13 -6.54 14.34 -14.54
C PHE A 13 -6.06 13.20 -13.63
N ARG A 14 -6.66 12.01 -13.70
CA ARG A 14 -6.23 10.85 -12.89
C ARG A 14 -4.79 10.41 -13.18
N VAL A 15 -4.40 10.36 -14.46
CA VAL A 15 -3.04 9.97 -14.87
C VAL A 15 -2.02 11.05 -14.47
N CYS A 16 -2.31 12.32 -14.74
CA CYS A 16 -1.40 13.42 -14.39
C CYS A 16 -1.27 13.62 -12.88
N PHE A 17 -2.38 13.56 -12.14
CA PHE A 17 -2.36 13.69 -10.68
C PHE A 17 -1.73 12.47 -10.02
N GLY A 18 -1.97 11.26 -10.55
CA GLY A 18 -1.29 10.03 -10.13
C GLY A 18 0.22 10.08 -10.35
N ALA A 19 0.66 10.57 -11.51
CA ALA A 19 2.07 10.79 -11.79
C ALA A 19 2.69 11.83 -10.85
N LEU A 20 1.99 12.94 -10.63
CA LEU A 20 2.42 13.99 -9.71
C LEU A 20 2.53 13.45 -8.28
N THR A 21 1.54 12.69 -7.80
CA THR A 21 1.59 12.10 -6.45
C THR A 21 2.74 11.11 -6.30
N SER A 22 3.01 10.28 -7.32
CA SER A 22 4.13 9.33 -7.31
C SER A 22 5.49 10.04 -7.23
N ILE A 23 5.67 11.11 -8.03
CA ILE A 23 6.89 11.92 -8.00
C ILE A 23 7.04 12.63 -6.65
N VAL A 24 5.96 13.23 -6.14
CA VAL A 24 5.99 13.92 -4.84
C VAL A 24 6.32 12.95 -3.73
N ASP A 25 5.73 11.74 -3.72
CA ASP A 25 6.00 10.70 -2.73
C ASP A 25 7.48 10.28 -2.72
N LEU A 26 8.03 9.97 -3.91
CA LEU A 26 9.46 9.64 -4.07
C LEU A 26 10.37 10.79 -3.60
N LEU A 27 10.01 12.05 -3.93
CA LEU A 27 10.77 13.22 -3.49
C LEU A 27 10.68 13.41 -1.97
N THR A 28 9.51 13.18 -1.36
CA THR A 28 9.35 13.25 0.10
C THR A 28 10.16 12.16 0.79
N ASP A 29 10.22 10.95 0.25
CA ASP A 29 11.01 9.85 0.81
C ASP A 29 12.52 10.12 0.71
N ILE A 30 12.99 10.67 -0.42
CA ILE A 30 14.37 11.14 -0.56
C ILE A 30 14.67 12.27 0.43
N TYR A 31 13.78 13.26 0.55
CA TYR A 31 13.95 14.38 1.48
C TYR A 31 14.08 13.89 2.93
N VAL A 32 13.16 13.03 3.38
CA VAL A 32 13.18 12.45 4.74
C VAL A 32 14.46 11.65 4.96
N THR A 33 14.86 10.84 4.00
CA THR A 33 16.09 10.03 4.08
C THR A 33 17.33 10.91 4.22
N ILE A 34 17.43 11.99 3.43
CA ILE A 34 18.54 12.96 3.53
C ILE A 34 18.50 13.69 4.88
N THR A 35 17.32 14.04 5.38
CA THR A 35 17.15 14.67 6.70
C THR A 35 17.65 13.75 7.82
N PHE A 36 17.32 12.46 7.78
CA PHE A 36 17.87 11.50 8.75
C PHE A 36 19.39 11.36 8.68
N PHE A 37 19.96 11.43 7.49
CA PHE A 37 21.42 11.43 7.31
C PHE A 37 22.05 12.70 7.90
N LYS A 38 21.50 13.88 7.61
CA LYS A 38 21.98 15.17 8.13
C LYS A 38 21.88 15.25 9.66
N ASP A 39 20.81 14.72 10.23
CA ASP A 39 20.57 14.64 11.66
C ASP A 39 21.40 13.55 12.37
N LYS A 40 22.26 12.82 11.64
CA LYS A 40 23.07 11.68 12.15
C LYS A 40 22.21 10.55 12.74
N LYS A 41 20.94 10.45 12.34
CA LYS A 41 20.00 9.40 12.76
C LYS A 41 20.16 8.16 11.85
N MET A 42 21.35 7.54 11.91
CA MET A 42 21.77 6.53 10.93
C MET A 42 20.87 5.29 10.85
N GLY A 43 20.24 4.86 11.94
CA GLY A 43 19.33 3.72 11.87
C GLY A 43 18.00 4.01 11.17
N TYR A 44 17.45 5.23 11.30
CA TYR A 44 16.28 5.61 10.50
C TYR A 44 16.65 5.77 9.02
N PHE A 45 17.81 6.36 8.74
CA PHE A 45 18.35 6.45 7.39
C PHE A 45 18.50 5.07 6.72
N GLN A 46 19.16 4.12 7.40
CA GLN A 46 19.35 2.76 6.89
C GLN A 46 18.01 2.02 6.69
N ALA A 47 17.07 2.18 7.62
CA ALA A 47 15.75 1.56 7.51
C ALA A 47 14.94 2.12 6.33
N SER A 48 14.94 3.45 6.13
CA SER A 48 14.25 4.09 4.99
C SER A 48 14.86 3.70 3.66
N LEU A 49 16.19 3.65 3.56
CA LEU A 49 16.87 3.21 2.34
C LEU A 49 16.61 1.73 2.06
N ALA A 50 16.55 0.89 3.09
CA ALA A 50 16.25 -0.53 2.96
C ALA A 50 14.82 -0.76 2.45
N SER A 51 13.81 -0.06 2.99
CA SER A 51 12.42 -0.19 2.53
C SER A 51 12.27 0.22 1.06
N LEU A 52 12.86 1.36 0.67
CA LEU A 52 12.86 1.83 -0.72
C LEU A 52 13.55 0.83 -1.66
N THR A 53 14.72 0.31 -1.25
CA THR A 53 15.47 -0.67 -2.05
C THR A 53 14.68 -1.97 -2.24
N VAL A 54 14.04 -2.47 -1.18
CA VAL A 54 13.21 -3.68 -1.24
C VAL A 54 12.02 -3.48 -2.17
N SER A 55 11.33 -2.34 -2.09
CA SER A 55 10.23 -1.98 -3.01
C SER A 55 10.68 -2.05 -4.46
N ILE A 56 11.77 -1.35 -4.81
CA ILE A 56 12.31 -1.33 -6.19
C ILE A 56 12.70 -2.74 -6.66
N VAL A 57 13.38 -3.53 -5.83
CA VAL A 57 13.80 -4.90 -6.20
C VAL A 57 12.61 -5.80 -6.49
N ILE A 58 11.56 -5.75 -5.65
CA ILE A 58 10.35 -6.55 -5.85
C ILE A 58 9.63 -6.09 -7.12
N GLN A 59 9.51 -4.78 -7.35
CA GLN A 59 8.89 -4.22 -8.56
C GLN A 59 9.63 -4.65 -9.83
N LEU A 60 10.97 -4.57 -9.86
CA LEU A 60 11.78 -5.03 -10.98
C LEU A 60 11.60 -6.53 -11.24
N TYR A 61 11.50 -7.34 -10.19
CA TYR A 61 11.23 -8.77 -10.32
C TYR A 61 9.85 -9.04 -10.95
N ILE A 62 8.81 -8.33 -10.53
CA ILE A 62 7.47 -8.46 -11.12
C ILE A 62 7.48 -8.05 -12.59
N VAL A 63 8.10 -6.93 -12.93
CA VAL A 63 8.23 -6.48 -14.33
C VAL A 63 8.97 -7.52 -15.19
N TYR A 64 10.03 -8.12 -14.65
CA TYR A 64 10.74 -9.21 -15.31
C TYR A 64 9.82 -10.42 -15.55
N VAL A 65 9.13 -10.91 -14.52
CA VAL A 65 8.21 -12.06 -14.64
C VAL A 65 7.10 -11.78 -15.64
N GLN A 66 6.56 -10.56 -15.66
CA GLN A 66 5.48 -10.14 -16.55
C GLN A 66 5.92 -10.05 -18.03
N ASN A 67 7.16 -9.64 -18.31
CA ASN A 67 7.62 -9.34 -19.67
C ASN A 67 8.67 -10.31 -20.24
N LYS A 68 9.14 -11.29 -19.46
CA LYS A 68 10.22 -12.21 -19.89
C LYS A 68 9.90 -13.02 -21.15
N GLU A 69 8.63 -13.38 -21.35
CA GLU A 69 8.18 -14.18 -22.51
C GLU A 69 8.04 -13.35 -23.79
N ILE A 70 7.92 -12.02 -23.66
CA ILE A 70 7.83 -11.09 -24.80
C ILE A 70 9.23 -10.74 -25.33
N GLY A 71 10.19 -10.58 -24.41
CA GLY A 71 11.61 -10.43 -24.74
C GLY A 71 12.33 -9.38 -23.91
N TRP A 72 13.67 -9.51 -23.85
CA TRP A 72 14.53 -8.71 -22.97
C TRP A 72 14.50 -7.21 -23.25
N ARG A 73 14.26 -6.79 -24.51
CA ARG A 73 14.13 -5.38 -24.88
C ARG A 73 12.93 -4.72 -24.16
N ARG A 74 11.81 -5.44 -24.02
CA ARG A 74 10.62 -4.96 -23.32
C ARG A 74 10.87 -4.85 -21.83
N VAL A 75 11.51 -5.87 -21.23
CA VAL A 75 11.92 -5.86 -19.82
C VAL A 75 12.76 -4.62 -19.49
N LEU A 76 13.80 -4.33 -20.29
CA LEU A 76 14.64 -3.15 -20.08
C LEU A 76 13.89 -1.81 -20.24
N GLN A 77 12.90 -1.75 -21.14
CA GLN A 77 12.06 -0.55 -21.30
C GLN A 77 11.20 -0.30 -20.07
N GLU A 78 10.68 -1.36 -19.43
CA GLU A 78 9.82 -1.27 -18.24
C GLU A 78 10.64 -1.08 -16.94
N PHE A 79 11.92 -1.45 -16.92
CA PHE A 79 12.81 -1.19 -15.78
C PHE A 79 13.07 0.32 -15.55
N LEU A 80 13.14 1.12 -16.62
CA LEU A 80 13.42 2.55 -16.52
C LEU A 80 12.31 3.32 -15.76
N PRO A 81 11.00 3.14 -16.08
CA PRO A 81 9.92 3.69 -15.28
C PRO A 81 9.92 3.22 -13.82
N VAL A 82 10.33 1.99 -13.52
CA VAL A 82 10.41 1.49 -12.14
C VAL A 82 11.49 2.23 -11.36
N LEU A 83 12.71 2.31 -11.91
CA LEU A 83 13.83 2.99 -11.26
C LEU A 83 13.61 4.49 -11.04
N THR A 84 12.72 5.10 -11.81
CA THR A 84 12.35 6.51 -11.71
C THR A 84 11.09 6.75 -10.88
N GLY A 85 10.42 5.70 -10.37
CA GLY A 85 9.14 5.80 -9.64
C GLY A 85 7.97 6.26 -10.50
N LEU A 86 8.09 6.16 -11.83
CA LEU A 86 7.08 6.58 -12.80
C LEU A 86 6.23 5.43 -13.33
N LYS A 87 6.58 4.17 -13.06
CA LYS A 87 5.88 2.98 -13.57
C LYS A 87 4.36 3.04 -13.33
N PRO A 88 3.83 3.37 -12.13
CA PRO A 88 2.39 3.50 -11.93
C PRO A 88 1.72 4.55 -12.83
N ALA A 89 2.44 5.60 -13.21
CA ALA A 89 1.94 6.64 -14.12
C ALA A 89 1.88 6.16 -15.57
N PHE A 90 2.94 5.46 -16.03
CA PHE A 90 2.97 4.83 -17.35
C PHE A 90 1.88 3.76 -17.47
N ASP A 91 1.68 2.96 -16.44
CA ASP A 91 0.65 1.92 -16.41
C ASP A 91 -0.76 2.50 -16.42
N ALA A 92 -0.99 3.55 -15.63
CA ALA A 92 -2.26 4.27 -15.66
C ALA A 92 -2.54 4.90 -17.04
N TYR A 93 -1.50 5.36 -17.74
CA TYR A 93 -1.59 5.88 -19.10
C TYR A 93 -1.90 4.79 -20.13
N ASP A 94 -1.31 3.60 -19.99
CA ASP A 94 -1.57 2.47 -20.88
C ASP A 94 -3.00 1.93 -20.69
N ILE A 95 -3.48 1.81 -19.45
CA ILE A 95 -4.88 1.50 -19.15
C ILE A 95 -5.80 2.56 -19.75
N ALA A 96 -5.44 3.84 -19.64
CA ALA A 96 -6.20 4.95 -20.20
C ALA A 96 -6.33 4.88 -21.72
N LYS A 97 -5.30 4.39 -22.41
CA LYS A 97 -5.34 4.12 -23.86
C LYS A 97 -6.13 2.87 -24.24
N GLY A 98 -6.57 2.09 -23.25
CA GLY A 98 -7.22 0.81 -23.49
C GLY A 98 -6.26 -0.27 -23.94
N LYS A 99 -4.99 -0.23 -23.47
CA LYS A 99 -4.05 -1.34 -23.66
C LYS A 99 -4.71 -2.62 -23.14
N LYS A 100 -4.74 -3.65 -23.97
CA LYS A 100 -5.19 -4.98 -23.60
C LYS A 100 -3.98 -5.84 -23.26
N GLN A 101 -4.22 -6.92 -22.52
CA GLN A 101 -3.19 -7.91 -22.23
C GLN A 101 -2.61 -8.45 -23.53
N GLU A 102 -1.29 -8.37 -23.68
CA GLU A 102 -0.55 -8.89 -24.83
C GLU A 102 -0.23 -10.39 -24.65
N ALA A 103 -0.06 -11.11 -25.76
CA ALA A 103 0.30 -12.52 -25.70
C ALA A 103 1.70 -12.68 -25.06
N GLY A 104 1.76 -13.35 -23.91
CA GLY A 104 2.98 -13.51 -23.10
C GLY A 104 2.99 -12.70 -21.81
N GLU A 105 2.07 -11.73 -21.63
CA GLU A 105 1.86 -11.07 -20.33
C GLU A 105 1.10 -12.02 -19.38
N SER A 106 1.49 -12.07 -18.10
CA SER A 106 0.86 -12.95 -17.10
C SER A 106 -0.45 -12.38 -16.56
N VAL A 107 -0.57 -11.06 -16.51
CA VAL A 107 -1.73 -10.35 -15.93
C VAL A 107 -2.18 -9.21 -16.83
N ASP A 108 -3.44 -8.80 -16.71
CA ASP A 108 -3.96 -7.63 -17.42
C ASP A 108 -3.34 -6.31 -16.90
N PRO A 109 -3.34 -5.21 -17.70
CA PRO A 109 -2.71 -3.95 -17.30
C PRO A 109 -3.27 -3.33 -16.00
N LEU A 110 -4.56 -3.53 -15.70
CA LEU A 110 -5.17 -3.00 -14.48
C LEU A 110 -4.68 -3.76 -13.24
N MET A 111 -4.53 -5.08 -13.35
CA MET A 111 -3.93 -5.94 -12.34
C MET A 111 -2.45 -5.62 -12.16
N GLU A 112 -1.70 -5.40 -13.24
CA GLU A 112 -0.30 -4.98 -13.17
C GLU A 112 -0.14 -3.69 -12.36
N LEU A 113 -0.89 -2.64 -12.70
CA LEU A 113 -0.92 -1.38 -11.94
C LEU A 113 -1.26 -1.62 -10.45
N THR A 114 -2.23 -2.49 -10.18
CA THR A 114 -2.67 -2.82 -8.82
C THR A 114 -1.58 -3.53 -8.03
N ILE A 115 -0.86 -4.46 -8.65
CA ILE A 115 0.27 -5.17 -8.04
C ILE A 115 1.41 -4.19 -7.75
N MET A 116 1.77 -3.34 -8.71
CA MET A 116 2.85 -2.36 -8.55
C MET A 116 2.57 -1.40 -7.37
N LYS A 117 1.38 -0.79 -7.35
CA LYS A 117 0.97 0.07 -6.23
C LYS A 117 0.85 -0.69 -4.91
N GLY A 118 0.40 -1.94 -4.94
CA GLY A 118 0.34 -2.80 -3.76
C GLY A 118 1.73 -3.05 -3.16
N ILE A 119 2.75 -3.24 -4.00
CA ILE A 119 4.14 -3.42 -3.58
C ILE A 119 4.69 -2.13 -2.97
N GLU A 120 4.46 -0.98 -3.61
CA GLU A 120 4.84 0.33 -3.05
C GLU A 120 4.25 0.52 -1.65
N VAL A 121 2.94 0.32 -1.51
CA VAL A 121 2.25 0.45 -0.21
C VAL A 121 2.83 -0.52 0.83
N LEU A 122 3.09 -1.78 0.45
CA LEU A 122 3.56 -2.81 1.36
C LEU A 122 5.02 -2.63 1.80
N ALA A 123 5.91 -2.40 0.85
CA ALA A 123 7.35 -2.47 1.05
C ALA A 123 8.00 -1.11 1.34
N GLU A 124 7.34 -0.01 0.97
CA GLU A 124 7.88 1.34 1.08
C GLU A 124 6.99 2.21 1.97
N SER A 125 5.71 2.38 1.63
CA SER A 125 4.88 3.37 2.32
C SER A 125 4.52 2.98 3.76
N ILE A 126 4.16 1.71 4.02
CA ILE A 126 3.87 1.24 5.39
C ILE A 126 5.15 1.31 6.26
N PRO A 127 6.29 0.72 5.87
CA PRO A 127 7.53 0.84 6.64
C PRO A 127 7.99 2.29 6.80
N GLY A 128 7.94 3.10 5.74
CA GLY A 128 8.29 4.52 5.73
C GLY A 128 7.46 5.32 6.74
N THR A 129 6.14 5.11 6.75
CA THR A 129 5.23 5.74 7.72
C THR A 129 5.58 5.35 9.16
N ILE A 130 5.89 4.07 9.42
CA ILE A 130 6.30 3.61 10.76
C ILE A 130 7.64 4.26 11.17
N ILE A 131 8.60 4.34 10.26
CA ILE A 131 9.92 4.96 10.53
C ILE A 131 9.78 6.45 10.82
N GLN A 132 9.02 7.18 9.98
CA GLN A 132 8.76 8.61 10.17
C GLN A 132 8.04 8.90 11.49
N LEU A 133 6.94 8.18 11.77
CA LEU A 133 6.22 8.32 13.04
C LEU A 133 7.09 8.02 14.25
N ARG A 134 7.95 6.99 14.18
CA ARG A 134 8.84 6.63 15.27
C ARG A 134 9.93 7.67 15.50
N ALA A 135 10.46 8.25 14.43
CA ALA A 135 11.41 9.35 14.52
C ALA A 135 10.75 10.56 15.19
N ILE A 136 9.57 10.97 14.73
CA ILE A 136 8.79 12.08 15.29
C ILE A 136 8.45 11.83 16.77
N SER A 137 8.01 10.62 17.13
CA SER A 137 7.64 10.29 18.52
C SER A 137 8.83 10.37 19.48
N ASN A 138 10.04 10.06 18.99
CA ASN A 138 11.24 10.05 19.82
C ASN A 138 11.91 11.44 19.94
N THR A 139 11.58 12.38 19.06
CA THR A 139 12.11 13.76 19.10
C THR A 139 11.07 14.77 19.61
N PHE A 140 9.93 14.31 20.12
CA PHE A 140 8.82 15.17 20.53
C PHE A 140 9.20 16.18 21.61
N CYS A 141 10.16 15.84 22.48
CA CYS A 141 10.63 16.70 23.56
C CYS A 141 11.67 17.76 23.12
N ASP A 142 12.30 17.62 21.95
CA ASP A 142 13.42 18.46 21.50
C ASP A 142 12.98 19.69 20.68
N GLY A 143 11.67 19.93 20.59
CA GLY A 143 11.06 20.91 19.69
C GLY A 143 10.57 20.24 18.41
N ILE A 144 9.31 20.48 18.08
CA ILE A 144 8.65 19.82 16.95
C ILE A 144 9.13 20.46 15.65
N ASP A 145 9.84 19.69 14.82
CA ASP A 145 10.05 20.05 13.42
C ASP A 145 8.71 19.97 12.68
N GLN A 146 8.10 21.13 12.42
CA GLN A 146 6.86 21.23 11.64
C GLN A 146 7.01 20.59 10.26
N GLY A 147 8.21 20.59 9.69
CA GLY A 147 8.50 19.95 8.40
C GLY A 147 8.25 18.44 8.43
N ALA A 148 8.59 17.75 9.52
CA ALA A 148 8.40 16.31 9.66
C ALA A 148 6.91 15.91 9.68
N TRP A 149 6.06 16.67 10.37
CA TRP A 149 4.61 16.42 10.38
C TRP A 149 3.95 16.71 9.04
N ILE A 150 4.38 17.77 8.34
CA ILE A 150 3.90 18.08 6.99
C ILE A 150 4.30 16.95 6.04
N SER A 151 5.55 16.50 6.09
CA SER A 151 6.03 15.38 5.28
C SER A 151 5.21 14.11 5.52
N LEU A 152 5.01 13.75 6.79
CA LEU A 152 4.19 12.58 7.16
C LEU A 152 2.77 12.70 6.62
N ALA A 153 2.14 13.88 6.76
CA ALA A 153 0.79 14.13 6.28
C ALA A 153 0.69 13.98 4.75
N VAL A 154 1.68 14.49 4.00
CA VAL A 154 1.73 14.34 2.54
C VAL A 154 1.87 12.86 2.16
N SER A 155 2.78 12.11 2.77
CA SER A 155 3.00 10.69 2.47
C SER A 155 1.75 9.85 2.75
N VAL A 156 1.09 9.99 3.93
CA VAL A 156 -0.12 9.20 4.22
C VAL A 156 -1.29 9.57 3.32
N LEU A 157 -1.40 10.83 2.88
CA LEU A 157 -2.41 11.25 1.90
C LEU A 157 -2.11 10.73 0.49
N ALA A 158 -0.83 10.65 0.09
CA ALA A 158 -0.41 10.03 -1.17
C ALA A 158 -0.80 8.54 -1.21
N VAL A 159 -0.53 7.81 -0.13
CA VAL A 159 -0.99 6.41 0.03
C VAL A 159 -2.52 6.32 -0.03
N GLY A 160 -3.21 7.24 0.65
CA GLY A 160 -4.66 7.34 0.61
C GLY A 160 -5.19 7.53 -0.81
N TYR A 161 -4.60 8.45 -1.56
CA TYR A 161 -4.97 8.73 -2.95
C TYR A 161 -4.70 7.53 -3.86
N ASN A 162 -3.54 6.89 -3.72
CA ASN A 162 -3.20 5.69 -4.51
C ASN A 162 -4.17 4.54 -4.25
N SER A 163 -4.51 4.31 -2.98
CA SER A 163 -5.44 3.27 -2.54
C SER A 163 -6.88 3.52 -3.02
N ALA A 164 -7.31 4.79 -2.93
CA ALA A 164 -8.61 5.22 -3.46
C ALA A 164 -8.67 5.06 -4.99
N THR A 165 -7.57 5.36 -5.69
CA THR A 165 -7.47 5.19 -7.14
C THR A 165 -7.59 3.72 -7.55
N MET A 166 -6.89 2.80 -6.86
CA MET A 166 -7.05 1.36 -7.11
C MET A 166 -8.50 0.92 -6.92
N SER A 167 -9.12 1.29 -5.78
CA SER A 167 -10.52 0.92 -5.51
C SER A 167 -11.51 1.55 -6.49
N TYR A 168 -11.23 2.75 -6.98
CA TYR A 168 -12.02 3.44 -7.99
C TYR A 168 -11.89 2.77 -9.37
N ASP A 169 -10.68 2.40 -9.77
CA ASP A 169 -10.41 1.80 -11.08
C ASP A 169 -11.07 0.42 -11.20
N TRP A 170 -10.97 -0.39 -10.15
CA TRP A 170 -11.68 -1.67 -10.07
C TRP A 170 -13.20 -1.51 -10.03
N ASP A 171 -13.71 -0.53 -9.28
CA ASP A 171 -15.16 -0.31 -9.20
C ASP A 171 -15.74 0.21 -10.49
N THR A 172 -15.05 1.08 -11.22
CA THR A 172 -15.58 1.74 -12.43
C THR A 172 -15.37 0.96 -13.72
N ASP A 173 -14.68 -0.17 -13.66
CA ASP A 173 -14.50 -1.09 -14.79
C ASP A 173 -15.86 -1.63 -15.28
N PRO A 174 -16.24 -1.40 -16.56
CA PRO A 174 -17.52 -1.85 -17.10
C PRO A 174 -17.70 -3.37 -17.11
N GLU A 175 -16.64 -4.14 -17.37
CA GLU A 175 -16.71 -5.60 -17.44
C GLU A 175 -16.90 -6.18 -16.04
N LYS A 176 -16.20 -5.63 -15.05
CA LYS A 176 -16.33 -6.07 -13.65
C LYS A 176 -17.69 -5.70 -13.06
N ARG A 177 -18.21 -4.50 -13.35
CA ARG A 177 -19.59 -4.11 -12.97
C ARG A 177 -20.65 -5.01 -13.60
N LEU A 178 -20.44 -5.46 -14.83
CA LEU A 178 -21.35 -6.38 -15.49
C LEU A 178 -21.31 -7.77 -14.85
N HIS A 179 -20.12 -8.26 -14.53
CA HIS A 179 -19.93 -9.60 -13.95
C HIS A 179 -20.31 -9.70 -12.48
N SER A 180 -20.14 -8.64 -11.69
CA SER A 180 -20.40 -8.65 -10.24
C SER A 180 -21.08 -7.35 -9.79
N PRO A 181 -22.33 -7.11 -10.25
CA PRO A 181 -23.07 -5.86 -9.98
C PRO A 181 -23.44 -5.66 -8.50
N ASP A 182 -23.49 -6.74 -7.71
CA ASP A 182 -23.75 -6.65 -6.26
C ASP A 182 -22.52 -6.17 -5.47
N PHE A 183 -21.32 -6.37 -6.04
CA PHE A 183 -20.08 -5.97 -5.40
C PHE A 183 -19.60 -4.60 -5.89
N TYR A 184 -19.56 -4.40 -7.21
CA TYR A 184 -19.13 -3.16 -7.84
C TYR A 184 -20.31 -2.23 -8.14
N GLY A 185 -20.04 -0.94 -8.35
CA GLY A 185 -21.04 0.10 -8.56
C GLY A 185 -21.25 1.01 -7.35
N TYR A 186 -20.41 0.90 -6.30
CA TYR A 186 -20.51 1.80 -5.15
C TYR A 186 -20.03 3.22 -5.48
N VAL A 187 -19.23 3.41 -6.54
CA VAL A 187 -18.91 4.74 -7.06
C VAL A 187 -20.05 5.23 -7.97
N PRO A 188 -20.77 6.30 -7.57
CA PRO A 188 -21.94 6.77 -8.29
C PRO A 188 -21.58 7.45 -9.61
N ALA A 189 -22.50 7.42 -10.57
CA ALA A 189 -22.31 8.08 -11.87
C ALA A 189 -22.25 9.62 -11.74
N ASN A 190 -22.94 10.21 -10.75
CA ASN A 190 -22.97 11.66 -10.55
C ASN A 190 -21.56 12.19 -10.16
N PRO A 191 -21.00 13.17 -10.90
CA PRO A 191 -19.65 13.69 -10.64
C PRO A 191 -19.43 14.22 -9.21
N LYS A 192 -20.40 14.94 -8.63
CA LYS A 192 -20.26 15.48 -7.26
C LYS A 192 -20.18 14.36 -6.23
N ARG A 193 -21.10 13.38 -6.31
CA ARG A 193 -21.12 12.24 -5.38
C ARG A 193 -19.89 11.35 -5.56
N ARG A 194 -19.40 11.21 -6.79
CA ARG A 194 -18.18 10.49 -7.11
C ARG A 194 -16.95 11.09 -6.44
N THR A 195 -16.80 12.41 -6.52
CA THR A 195 -15.73 13.13 -5.81
C THR A 195 -15.83 12.92 -4.30
N VAL A 196 -17.04 12.98 -3.73
CA VAL A 196 -17.25 12.70 -2.30
C VAL A 196 -16.78 11.29 -1.93
N VAL A 197 -17.21 10.26 -2.67
CA VAL A 197 -16.78 8.87 -2.43
C VAL A 197 -15.26 8.74 -2.55
N PHE A 198 -14.66 9.32 -3.59
CA PHE A 198 -13.21 9.26 -3.80
C PHE A 198 -12.44 9.91 -2.64
N LEU A 199 -12.83 11.12 -2.22
CA LEU A 199 -12.22 11.80 -1.07
C LEU A 199 -12.42 11.01 0.23
N SER A 200 -13.61 10.43 0.44
CA SER A 200 -13.88 9.56 1.59
C SER A 200 -12.96 8.35 1.62
N LEU A 201 -12.73 7.69 0.48
CA LEU A 201 -11.80 6.56 0.37
C LEU A 201 -10.36 6.99 0.69
N THR A 202 -9.93 8.15 0.19
CA THR A 202 -8.60 8.72 0.46
C THR A 202 -8.39 8.96 1.95
N PHE A 203 -9.32 9.67 2.60
CA PHE A 203 -9.20 9.97 4.04
C PHE A 203 -9.36 8.75 4.93
N LEU A 204 -10.26 7.83 4.56
CA LEU A 204 -10.41 6.54 5.25
C LEU A 204 -9.07 5.80 5.27
N THR A 205 -8.43 5.73 4.11
CA THR A 205 -7.17 4.99 3.95
C THR A 205 -6.02 5.67 4.69
N ALA A 206 -5.83 6.98 4.48
CA ALA A 206 -4.79 7.76 5.14
C ALA A 206 -4.94 7.71 6.67
N GLY A 207 -6.16 7.86 7.18
CA GLY A 207 -6.47 7.78 8.60
C GLY A 207 -6.23 6.38 9.18
N ASN A 208 -6.68 5.32 8.49
CA ASN A 208 -6.46 3.95 8.95
C ASN A 208 -4.97 3.59 8.98
N LEU A 209 -4.19 4.05 7.99
CA LEU A 209 -2.74 3.88 7.95
C LEU A 209 -2.07 4.53 9.16
N LEU A 210 -2.41 5.79 9.43
CA LEU A 210 -1.86 6.52 10.59
C LEU A 210 -2.20 5.81 11.91
N ILE A 211 -3.46 5.40 12.09
CA ILE A 211 -3.92 4.70 13.30
C ILE A 211 -3.17 3.38 13.48
N ARG A 212 -3.01 2.58 12.42
CA ARG A 212 -2.32 1.28 12.48
C ARG A 212 -0.84 1.42 12.73
N CYS A 213 -0.16 2.34 12.05
CA CYS A 213 1.26 2.59 12.28
C CYS A 213 1.51 3.12 13.70
N MET A 214 0.66 4.00 14.23
CA MET A 214 0.77 4.47 15.61
C MET A 214 0.53 3.35 16.63
N THR A 215 -0.49 2.52 16.41
CA THR A 215 -0.77 1.32 17.22
C THR A 215 0.44 0.39 17.27
N PHE A 216 1.04 0.13 16.10
CA PHE A 216 2.25 -0.69 15.98
C PHE A 216 3.41 -0.13 16.81
N ILE A 217 3.65 1.18 16.75
CA ILE A 217 4.72 1.86 17.51
C ILE A 217 4.46 1.78 19.01
N LEU A 218 3.23 2.01 19.46
CA LEU A 218 2.86 2.01 20.88
C LEU A 218 2.96 0.63 21.52
N LEU A 219 2.61 -0.44 20.79
CA LEU A 219 2.68 -1.82 21.27
C LEU A 219 4.13 -2.32 21.42
N ARG A 220 5.11 -1.69 20.75
CA ARG A 220 6.55 -2.01 20.80
C ARG A 220 6.82 -3.52 20.70
N ARG A 221 7.06 -4.18 21.83
CA ARG A 221 7.38 -5.63 21.92
C ARG A 221 6.22 -6.55 21.56
N TYR A 222 4.98 -6.08 21.70
CA TYR A 222 3.77 -6.86 21.40
C TYR A 222 3.28 -6.69 19.97
N ALA A 223 3.88 -5.77 19.20
CA ALA A 223 3.40 -5.41 17.87
C ALA A 223 3.44 -6.59 16.88
N LEU A 224 4.54 -7.36 16.88
CA LEU A 224 4.68 -8.55 16.04
C LEU A 224 3.72 -9.67 16.45
N PHE A 225 3.49 -9.84 17.75
CA PHE A 225 2.53 -10.83 18.24
C PHE A 225 1.10 -10.46 17.83
N TYR A 226 0.73 -9.19 17.97
CA TYR A 226 -0.57 -8.68 17.56
C TYR A 226 -0.85 -8.91 16.06
N ILE A 227 0.10 -8.51 15.19
CA ILE A 227 -0.02 -8.75 13.75
C ILE A 227 0.01 -10.26 13.44
N GLY A 228 0.89 -11.01 14.09
CA GLY A 228 1.05 -12.45 13.85
C GLY A 228 -0.20 -13.26 14.19
N VAL A 229 -0.90 -12.91 15.28
CA VAL A 229 -2.15 -13.57 15.67
C VAL A 229 -3.26 -13.26 14.65
N ASP A 230 -3.46 -12.00 14.28
CA ASP A 230 -4.48 -11.64 13.29
C ASP A 230 -4.19 -12.23 11.90
N LEU A 231 -2.94 -12.17 11.46
CA LEU A 231 -2.50 -12.80 10.20
C LEU A 231 -2.68 -14.33 10.24
N GLY A 232 -2.32 -14.97 11.36
CA GLY A 232 -2.46 -16.41 11.55
C GLY A 232 -3.91 -16.86 11.52
N LEU A 233 -4.82 -16.12 12.18
CA LEU A 233 -6.26 -16.36 12.12
C LEU A 233 -6.78 -16.23 10.70
N TYR A 234 -6.40 -15.16 9.98
CA TYR A 234 -6.76 -14.98 8.58
C TYR A 234 -6.31 -16.15 7.69
N LEU A 235 -5.02 -16.54 7.75
CA LEU A 235 -4.50 -17.64 6.95
C LEU A 235 -5.19 -18.97 7.30
N LEU A 236 -5.47 -19.20 8.58
CA LEU A 236 -6.24 -20.37 9.02
C LEU A 236 -7.64 -20.37 8.40
N THR A 237 -8.34 -19.23 8.38
CA THR A 237 -9.67 -19.16 7.73
C THR A 237 -9.62 -19.47 6.24
N LYS A 238 -8.56 -19.03 5.53
CA LYS A 238 -8.37 -19.32 4.11
C LYS A 238 -8.06 -20.80 3.86
N LEU A 239 -7.23 -21.40 4.71
CA LEU A 239 -6.94 -22.82 4.64
C LEU A 239 -8.19 -23.68 4.90
N MET A 240 -8.98 -23.35 5.93
CA MET A 240 -10.22 -24.08 6.26
C MET A 240 -11.29 -23.95 5.18
N ARG A 241 -11.32 -22.84 4.43
CA ARG A 241 -12.26 -22.64 3.31
C ARG A 241 -11.80 -23.26 2.00
N GLY A 242 -10.57 -23.79 1.92
CA GLY A 242 -9.98 -24.26 0.67
C GLY A 242 -9.66 -23.15 -0.33
N ASP A 243 -9.76 -21.88 0.07
CA ASP A 243 -9.46 -20.68 -0.73
C ASP A 243 -8.06 -20.15 -0.39
N PHE A 244 -7.10 -21.04 -0.16
CA PHE A 244 -5.73 -20.63 0.09
C PHE A 244 -5.06 -20.26 -1.23
N TRP A 245 -5.14 -21.17 -2.20
CA TRP A 245 -4.47 -21.10 -3.49
C TRP A 245 -4.75 -19.78 -4.20
N HIS A 246 -3.70 -19.20 -4.75
CA HIS A 246 -3.80 -17.98 -5.55
C HIS A 246 -4.37 -18.33 -6.92
N TRP A 247 -4.96 -17.33 -7.59
CA TRP A 247 -5.52 -17.50 -8.93
C TRP A 247 -4.46 -17.69 -10.02
N MET A 248 -3.19 -17.37 -9.75
CA MET A 248 -2.10 -17.67 -10.68
C MET A 248 -1.84 -19.18 -10.77
N GLN A 249 -1.88 -19.70 -11.99
CA GLN A 249 -1.62 -21.10 -12.32
C GLN A 249 -0.11 -21.38 -12.26
N VAL A 250 0.41 -21.48 -11.04
CA VAL A 250 1.77 -21.93 -10.77
C VAL A 250 1.68 -23.35 -10.23
N ASP A 251 2.46 -24.27 -10.78
CA ASP A 251 2.47 -25.66 -10.32
C ASP A 251 3.47 -25.89 -9.18
N GLY A 252 3.20 -26.93 -8.38
CA GLY A 252 4.14 -27.45 -7.38
C GLY A 252 4.36 -26.56 -6.15
N LYS A 253 5.55 -26.64 -5.56
CA LYS A 253 5.89 -25.94 -4.30
C LYS A 253 5.87 -24.41 -4.44
N SER A 254 6.20 -23.89 -5.62
CA SER A 254 6.16 -22.46 -5.93
C SER A 254 4.74 -21.87 -5.81
N ALA A 255 3.71 -22.65 -6.14
CA ALA A 255 2.31 -22.26 -6.00
C ALA A 255 1.98 -21.86 -4.56
N PHE A 256 2.44 -22.68 -3.61
CA PHE A 256 2.20 -22.47 -2.19
C PHE A 256 2.90 -21.20 -1.70
N PHE A 257 4.17 -20.99 -2.05
CA PHE A 257 4.92 -19.80 -1.64
C PHE A 257 4.34 -18.51 -2.22
N MET A 258 3.98 -18.51 -3.51
CA MET A 258 3.38 -17.33 -4.15
C MET A 258 2.00 -17.01 -3.56
N SER A 259 1.21 -18.05 -3.27
CA SER A 259 -0.07 -17.92 -2.58
C SER A 259 0.09 -17.40 -1.16
N LEU A 260 1.03 -17.93 -0.39
CA LEU A 260 1.30 -17.42 0.96
C LEU A 260 1.73 -15.95 0.91
N LEU A 261 2.66 -15.61 0.02
CA LEU A 261 3.18 -14.24 -0.10
C LEU A 261 2.09 -13.26 -0.52
N SER A 262 1.27 -13.61 -1.53
CA SER A 262 0.18 -12.75 -1.98
C SER A 262 -0.90 -12.58 -0.90
N ARG A 263 -1.28 -13.66 -0.21
CA ARG A 263 -2.27 -13.60 0.88
C ARG A 263 -1.78 -12.76 2.05
N VAL A 264 -0.51 -12.92 2.45
CA VAL A 264 0.11 -12.11 3.51
C VAL A 264 0.22 -10.65 3.09
N GLY A 265 0.69 -10.37 1.87
CA GLY A 265 0.78 -9.01 1.32
C GLY A 265 -0.57 -8.31 1.28
N CYS A 266 -1.59 -8.94 0.66
CA CYS A 266 -2.94 -8.40 0.62
C CYS A 266 -3.52 -8.19 2.02
N LYS A 267 -3.27 -9.09 2.98
CA LYS A 267 -3.74 -8.91 4.35
C LYS A 267 -3.09 -7.73 5.04
N ILE A 268 -1.76 -7.60 4.97
CA ILE A 268 -1.03 -6.46 5.54
C ILE A 268 -1.51 -5.14 4.91
N ILE A 269 -1.63 -5.09 3.59
CA ILE A 269 -2.15 -3.91 2.89
C ILE A 269 -3.56 -3.60 3.40
N ALA A 270 -4.47 -4.58 3.44
CA ALA A 270 -5.84 -4.38 3.89
C ALA A 270 -5.91 -3.87 5.34
N ASP A 271 -5.09 -4.40 6.24
CA ASP A 271 -5.14 -4.01 7.66
C ASP A 271 -4.64 -2.60 7.87
N PHE A 272 -3.53 -2.24 7.23
CA PHE A 272 -2.93 -0.93 7.36
C PHE A 272 -3.71 0.13 6.60
N THR A 273 -4.23 -0.16 5.41
CA THR A 273 -4.84 0.85 4.54
C THR A 273 -6.37 0.81 4.51
N SER A 274 -7.02 -0.28 4.93
CA SER A 274 -8.45 -0.49 4.68
C SER A 274 -8.83 -0.27 3.21
N LEU A 275 -7.97 -0.74 2.29
CA LEU A 275 -8.23 -0.66 0.85
C LEU A 275 -9.51 -1.42 0.51
N VAL A 276 -10.55 -0.69 0.08
CA VAL A 276 -11.91 -1.21 -0.08
C VAL A 276 -12.00 -2.33 -1.11
N GLN A 277 -11.18 -2.31 -2.15
CA GLN A 277 -11.14 -3.39 -3.14
C GLN A 277 -10.81 -4.76 -2.51
N LEU A 278 -10.03 -4.82 -1.44
CA LEU A 278 -9.64 -6.08 -0.78
C LEU A 278 -10.77 -6.71 0.04
N ARG A 279 -11.93 -6.05 0.18
CA ARG A 279 -13.15 -6.64 0.75
C ARG A 279 -13.76 -7.74 -0.14
N HIS A 280 -13.26 -7.89 -1.36
CA HIS A 280 -13.71 -8.92 -2.29
C HIS A 280 -13.60 -10.32 -1.64
N PRO A 281 -14.59 -11.23 -1.82
CA PRO A 281 -14.58 -12.56 -1.20
C PRO A 281 -13.32 -13.37 -1.48
N ASN A 282 -12.80 -13.27 -2.71
CA ASN A 282 -11.57 -13.95 -3.14
C ASN A 282 -10.30 -13.33 -2.54
N GLU A 283 -10.38 -12.15 -1.94
CA GLU A 283 -9.24 -11.46 -1.29
C GLU A 283 -9.32 -11.65 0.23
N VAL A 284 -9.61 -10.61 1.02
CA VAL A 284 -9.76 -10.71 2.48
C VAL A 284 -11.18 -11.13 2.86
N GLY A 285 -12.17 -10.71 2.08
CA GLY A 285 -13.59 -10.95 2.32
C GLY A 285 -14.24 -9.91 3.24
N GLY A 286 -15.49 -9.55 2.92
CA GLY A 286 -16.17 -8.39 3.50
C GLY A 286 -16.34 -8.41 5.02
N ILE A 287 -16.68 -9.55 5.61
CA ILE A 287 -16.83 -9.66 7.08
C ILE A 287 -15.48 -9.44 7.77
N TYR A 288 -14.44 -10.12 7.30
CA TYR A 288 -13.11 -9.99 7.89
C TYR A 288 -12.58 -8.57 7.75
N TRP A 289 -12.75 -7.96 6.58
CA TRP A 289 -12.37 -6.57 6.32
C TRP A 289 -13.08 -5.59 7.26
N THR A 290 -14.40 -5.73 7.46
CA THR A 290 -15.17 -4.84 8.35
C THR A 290 -14.75 -5.02 9.82
N VAL A 291 -14.54 -6.26 10.27
CA VAL A 291 -14.06 -6.53 11.63
C VAL A 291 -12.65 -5.99 11.82
N ALA A 292 -11.75 -6.17 10.84
CA ALA A 292 -10.40 -5.63 10.88
C ALA A 292 -10.42 -4.10 10.98
N PHE A 293 -11.22 -3.42 10.16
CA PHE A 293 -11.40 -1.97 10.22
C PHE A 293 -11.93 -1.52 11.59
N GLY A 294 -13.00 -2.14 12.10
CA GLY A 294 -13.56 -1.83 13.41
C GLY A 294 -12.55 -2.05 14.54
N SER A 295 -11.78 -3.14 14.48
CA SER A 295 -10.73 -3.43 15.46
C SER A 295 -9.64 -2.37 15.45
N THR A 296 -9.28 -1.82 14.28
CA THR A 296 -8.29 -0.74 14.17
C THR A 296 -8.68 0.47 15.02
N MET A 297 -9.94 0.88 14.95
CA MET A 297 -10.44 2.07 15.66
C MET A 297 -10.36 1.90 17.18
N VAL A 298 -10.50 0.66 17.67
CA VAL A 298 -10.44 0.33 19.10
C VAL A 298 -9.01 0.11 19.58
N CYS A 299 -8.13 -0.42 18.74
CA CYS A 299 -6.78 -0.81 19.12
C CYS A 299 -5.89 0.39 19.50
N LEU A 300 -6.06 1.56 18.91
CA LEU A 300 -5.23 2.72 19.23
C LEU A 300 -5.47 3.22 20.67
N PRO A 301 -6.71 3.50 21.12
CA PRO A 301 -6.99 3.84 22.52
C PRO A 301 -6.47 2.79 23.51
N ILE A 302 -6.67 1.50 23.21
CA ILE A 302 -6.17 0.41 24.05
C ILE A 302 -4.64 0.44 24.13
N SER A 303 -3.96 0.65 23.00
CA SER A 303 -2.50 0.70 22.95
C SER A 303 -1.95 1.90 23.71
N MET A 304 -2.62 3.05 23.65
CA MET A 304 -2.29 4.23 24.48
C MET A 304 -2.44 3.91 25.97
N TYR A 305 -3.54 3.26 26.36
CA TYR A 305 -3.77 2.86 27.74
C TYR A 305 -2.72 1.86 28.26
N ILE A 306 -2.40 0.83 27.48
CA ILE A 306 -1.34 -0.14 27.80
C ILE A 306 0.00 0.56 27.96
N ASN A 307 0.33 1.48 27.03
CA ASN A 307 1.58 2.22 27.07
C ASN A 307 1.68 3.10 28.33
N ALA A 308 0.60 3.80 28.69
CA ALA A 308 0.50 4.61 29.90
C ALA A 308 0.66 3.77 31.18
N LEU A 309 -0.03 2.61 31.27
CA LEU A 309 0.07 1.70 32.42
C LEU A 309 1.48 1.11 32.60
N SER A 310 2.21 0.94 31.49
CA SER A 310 3.54 0.34 31.52
C SER A 310 4.58 1.27 32.17
N GLY A 311 4.24 2.52 32.53
CA GLY A 311 5.18 3.51 33.05
C GLY A 311 6.29 3.87 32.05
N GLN A 312 6.13 3.50 30.78
CA GLN A 312 7.13 3.66 29.71
C GLN A 312 7.01 5.02 29.02
N GLY A 313 6.65 6.06 29.78
CA GLY A 313 6.51 7.43 29.31
C GLY A 313 7.82 8.08 28.89
N ASP A 314 8.97 7.50 29.25
CA ASP A 314 10.25 7.93 28.71
C ASP A 314 10.58 7.14 27.43
N PRO A 315 10.70 7.81 26.26
CA PRO A 315 11.33 7.20 25.11
C PRO A 315 12.79 6.91 25.48
N GLN A 316 13.07 5.71 25.99
CA GLN A 316 14.43 5.23 26.15
C GLN A 316 15.12 5.35 24.78
N PRO A 317 16.18 6.18 24.66
CA PRO A 317 16.88 6.33 23.40
C PRO A 317 17.38 4.96 22.98
N PHE A 318 17.10 4.58 21.73
CA PHE A 318 17.65 3.36 21.16
C PHE A 318 19.18 3.47 21.24
N ASN A 319 19.79 2.68 22.12
CA ASN A 319 21.23 2.75 22.37
C ASN A 319 21.98 2.08 21.22
N TYR A 320 22.42 2.89 20.25
CA TYR A 320 23.19 2.44 19.08
C TYR A 320 24.61 1.91 19.41
N LYS A 321 25.03 1.86 20.69
CA LYS A 321 26.41 1.47 21.06
C LYS A 321 26.68 -0.03 21.23
N ASN A 322 25.68 -0.92 21.09
CA ASN A 322 25.87 -2.35 21.43
C ASN A 322 25.77 -3.34 20.24
N THR A 323 26.06 -2.93 19.01
CA THR A 323 26.19 -3.87 17.88
C THR A 323 27.50 -3.72 17.12
N SER A 324 28.59 -3.49 17.87
CA SER A 324 29.96 -3.68 17.39
C SER A 324 30.74 -4.49 18.42
N SER A 325 30.44 -5.79 18.48
CA SER A 325 31.32 -6.86 18.96
C SER A 325 30.86 -8.17 18.36
#